data_AF-A0A913ZGN8-F1
#
_entry.id   AF-A0A913ZGN8-F1
#
_cell.length_a   1.000
_cell.length_b   1.000
_cell.length_c   1.000
_cell.angle_alpha   90.00
_cell.angle_beta   90.00
_cell.angle_gamma   90.00
#
_symmetry.space_group_name_H-M   'P 1'
#
loop_
_entity.id
_entity.type
_entity.pdbx_description
1 polymer ?
#
loop_
_entity_poly.entity_id
_entity_poly.type
_entity_poly.pdbx_seq_one_letter_code
_entity_poly.pdbx_strand_id
1 'polypeptide(L)'
;MSGIEVGEEVSTIYNDMKLRSTLKWVTFKIENKKKIIKDQSAEPNDNYGDKTQFDEMKAKLTSEPRYILYAFKFYSKEGRKINKIAFIFWIDEDNAKMGDKMIYSYHKHDVKKAFNGIAVEFQANTMADLDYETYTAEVEKKA
;
A
#
# COMPACT_ATOMS: atom_id res chain seq x y z
N MET A 1 12.14 3.28 -23.02
CA MET A 1 12.14 3.60 -21.57
C MET A 1 11.73 2.32 -20.85
N SER A 2 12.40 2.00 -19.74
CA SER A 2 12.54 0.63 -19.19
C SER A 2 11.23 -0.18 -19.15
N GLY A 3 11.25 -1.36 -19.77
CA GLY A 3 10.17 -2.35 -19.69
C GLY A 3 10.17 -3.02 -18.32
N ILE A 4 9.79 -2.27 -17.28
CA ILE A 4 9.57 -2.83 -15.96
C ILE A 4 8.23 -3.55 -15.99
N GLU A 5 8.28 -4.85 -15.76
CA GLU A 5 7.10 -5.70 -15.78
C GLU A 5 6.47 -5.79 -14.40
N VAL A 6 5.14 -5.79 -14.35
CA VAL A 6 4.43 -6.07 -13.10
C VAL A 6 4.42 -7.58 -12.90
N GLY A 7 4.94 -8.07 -11.78
CA GLY A 7 4.91 -9.49 -11.45
C GLY A 7 3.47 -10.04 -11.38
N GLU A 8 3.28 -11.25 -11.88
CA GLU A 8 1.98 -11.94 -11.87
C GLU A 8 1.43 -12.13 -10.44
N GLU A 9 2.33 -12.22 -9.45
CA GLU A 9 1.97 -12.29 -8.04
C GLU A 9 1.27 -11.03 -7.53
N VAL A 10 1.51 -9.86 -8.14
CA VAL A 10 1.00 -8.57 -7.66
C VAL A 10 -0.53 -8.51 -7.76
N SER A 11 -1.08 -8.92 -8.90
CA SER A 11 -2.54 -8.97 -9.12
C SER A 11 -3.19 -10.08 -8.28
N THR A 12 -2.51 -11.23 -8.18
CA THR A 12 -2.96 -12.37 -7.37
C THR A 12 -3.09 -11.98 -5.90
N ILE A 13 -2.07 -11.34 -5.33
CA ILE A 13 -2.07 -10.88 -3.94
C ILE A 13 -3.22 -9.88 -3.69
N TYR A 14 -3.45 -8.93 -4.60
CA TYR A 14 -4.55 -7.98 -4.46
C TYR A 14 -5.92 -8.69 -4.43
N ASN A 15 -6.15 -9.63 -5.35
CA ASN A 15 -7.39 -10.40 -5.39
C ASN A 15 -7.59 -11.24 -4.14
N ASP A 16 -6.52 -11.84 -3.63
CA ASP A 16 -6.53 -12.65 -2.42
C ASP A 16 -6.85 -11.82 -1.18
N MET A 17 -6.23 -10.64 -1.05
CA MET A 17 -6.57 -9.68 0.00
C MET A 17 -8.03 -9.25 -0.07
N LYS A 18 -8.54 -8.97 -1.28
CA LYS A 18 -9.92 -8.50 -1.50
C LYS A 18 -10.97 -9.56 -1.18
N LEU A 19 -10.76 -10.79 -1.63
CA LEU A 19 -11.74 -11.86 -1.53
C LEU A 19 -11.65 -12.65 -0.22
N ARG A 20 -10.42 -12.85 0.27
CA ARG A 20 -10.14 -13.76 1.39
C ARG A 20 -9.59 -13.05 2.61
N SER A 21 -9.31 -11.74 2.54
CA SER A 21 -8.73 -10.97 3.64
C SER A 21 -7.43 -11.58 4.18
N THR A 22 -6.61 -12.17 3.30
CA THR A 22 -5.42 -12.96 3.66
C THR A 22 -4.30 -12.14 4.28
N LEU A 23 -4.11 -10.89 3.85
CA LEU A 23 -3.07 -10.02 4.35
C LEU A 23 -3.67 -8.74 4.92
N LYS A 24 -3.04 -8.24 5.99
CA LYS A 24 -3.29 -6.92 6.53
C LYS A 24 -2.65 -5.85 5.67
N TRP A 25 -1.40 -6.07 5.32
CA TRP A 25 -0.64 -5.19 4.45
C TRP A 25 0.39 -5.98 3.64
N VAL A 26 0.76 -5.43 2.50
CA VAL A 26 1.84 -5.92 1.65
C VAL A 26 2.53 -4.73 0.99
N THR A 27 3.85 -4.79 0.91
CA THR A 27 4.69 -3.85 0.19
C THR A 27 5.23 -4.51 -1.08
N PHE A 28 5.38 -3.73 -2.13
CA PHE A 28 6.00 -4.13 -3.39
C PHE A 28 7.13 -3.15 -3.70
N LYS A 29 8.16 -3.70 -4.36
CA LYS A 29 9.33 -2.94 -4.79
C LYS A 29 9.66 -3.27 -6.25
N ILE A 30 10.40 -2.37 -6.88
CA ILE A 30 11.03 -2.61 -8.17
C ILE A 30 12.36 -3.29 -7.92
N GLU A 31 12.47 -4.55 -8.32
CA GLU A 31 13.70 -5.33 -8.26
C GLU A 31 14.49 -5.17 -9.57
N ASN A 32 15.80 -4.90 -9.42
CA ASN A 32 16.76 -4.81 -10.52
C ASN A 32 16.36 -3.85 -11.66
N LYS A 33 15.48 -2.87 -11.40
CA LYS A 33 14.89 -1.97 -12.40
C LYS A 33 14.23 -2.72 -13.57
N LYS A 34 13.70 -3.92 -13.31
CA LYS A 34 13.14 -4.82 -14.33
C LYS A 34 11.77 -5.38 -13.97
N LYS A 35 11.51 -5.65 -12.69
CA LYS A 35 10.26 -6.29 -12.28
C LYS A 35 9.74 -5.72 -10.98
N ILE A 36 8.43 -5.53 -10.87
CA ILE A 36 7.75 -5.20 -9.62
C ILE A 36 7.37 -6.51 -8.93
N ILE A 37 7.86 -6.71 -7.70
CA ILE A 37 7.69 -7.94 -6.93
C ILE A 37 7.19 -7.63 -5.51
N LYS A 38 6.65 -8.65 -4.84
CA LYS A 38 6.37 -8.60 -3.40
C LYS A 38 7.67 -8.38 -2.62
N ASP A 39 7.66 -7.47 -1.65
CA ASP A 39 8.79 -7.21 -0.74
C ASP A 39 8.50 -7.79 0.65
N GLN A 40 7.53 -7.21 1.37
CA GLN A 40 7.16 -7.63 2.73
C GLN A 40 5.65 -7.71 2.88
N SER A 41 5.16 -8.45 3.87
CA SER A 41 3.73 -8.55 4.16
C SER A 41 3.49 -8.98 5.61
N ALA A 42 2.30 -8.66 6.13
CA ALA A 42 1.79 -9.26 7.36
C ALA A 42 0.34 -9.72 7.19
N GLU A 43 -0.01 -10.78 7.91
CA GLU A 43 -1.38 -11.28 8.03
C GLU A 43 -2.18 -10.43 9.05
N PRO A 44 -3.52 -10.39 8.96
CA PRO A 44 -4.34 -9.75 9.98
C PRO A 44 -4.14 -10.39 11.35
N ASN A 45 -3.86 -9.57 12.36
CA ASN A 45 -3.81 -10.01 13.74
C ASN A 45 -4.92 -9.35 14.54
N ASP A 46 -5.93 -10.14 14.92
CA ASP A 46 -7.10 -9.65 15.67
C ASP A 46 -6.77 -9.27 17.12
N ASN A 47 -5.59 -9.64 17.64
CA ASN A 47 -5.13 -9.24 18.97
C ASN A 47 -4.61 -7.80 19.01
N TYR A 48 -4.31 -7.21 17.85
CA TYR A 48 -3.79 -5.85 17.75
C TYR A 48 -4.77 -4.94 17.03
N GLY A 49 -4.89 -3.70 17.51
CA GLY A 49 -5.69 -2.68 16.82
C GLY A 49 -5.17 -2.41 15.41
N ASP A 50 -6.06 -1.94 14.53
CA ASP A 50 -5.72 -1.60 13.14
C ASP A 50 -4.58 -0.56 13.08
N LYS A 51 -4.65 0.46 13.95
CA LYS A 51 -3.57 1.46 14.11
C LYS A 51 -2.20 0.84 14.45
N THR A 52 -2.15 -0.15 15.35
CA THR A 52 -0.89 -0.82 15.71
C THR A 52 -0.30 -1.56 14.52
N GLN A 53 -1.13 -2.27 13.76
CA GLN A 53 -0.69 -2.97 12.54
C GLN A 53 -0.26 -1.99 11.44
N PHE A 54 -0.84 -0.78 11.40
CA PHE A 54 -0.39 0.31 10.53
C PHE A 54 0.98 0.85 10.95
N ASP A 55 1.18 1.08 12.25
CA ASP A 55 2.45 1.52 12.82
C ASP A 55 3.57 0.47 12.60
N GLU A 56 3.25 -0.83 12.66
CA GLU A 56 4.16 -1.91 12.29
C GLU A 56 4.60 -1.85 10.82
N MET A 57 3.67 -1.59 9.89
CA MET A 57 3.98 -1.39 8.48
C MET A 57 4.91 -0.18 8.31
N LYS A 58 4.60 0.95 8.95
CA LYS A 58 5.45 2.16 8.91
C LYS A 58 6.88 1.87 9.36
N ALA A 59 7.03 1.12 10.45
CA ALA A 59 8.34 0.76 11.00
C ALA A 59 9.18 -0.13 10.07
N LYS A 60 8.57 -0.76 9.06
CA LYS A 60 9.25 -1.57 8.05
C LYS A 60 9.65 -0.80 6.79
N LEU A 61 9.17 0.43 6.63
CA LEU A 61 9.52 1.26 5.47
C LEU A 61 10.96 1.75 5.58
N THR A 62 11.63 1.80 4.42
CA THR A 62 12.99 2.33 4.27
C THR A 62 12.95 3.63 3.49
N SER A 63 14.12 4.23 3.26
CA SER A 63 14.27 5.41 2.39
C SER A 63 13.98 5.13 0.91
N GLU A 64 13.85 3.86 0.52
CA GLU A 64 13.51 3.52 -0.85
C GLU A 64 11.99 3.59 -1.07
N PRO A 65 11.52 4.02 -2.25
CA PRO A 65 10.10 4.03 -2.56
C PRO A 65 9.46 2.64 -2.45
N ARG A 66 8.19 2.60 -2.04
CA ARG A 66 7.40 1.37 -1.92
C ARG A 66 5.97 1.59 -2.42
N TYR A 67 5.43 0.58 -3.08
CA TYR A 67 4.00 0.46 -3.35
C TYR A 67 3.39 -0.37 -2.23
N ILE A 68 2.29 0.07 -1.62
CA ILE A 68 1.74 -0.59 -0.44
C ILE A 68 0.25 -0.83 -0.67
N LEU A 69 -0.22 -2.03 -0.36
CA LEU A 69 -1.63 -2.28 -0.16
C LEU A 69 -1.88 -2.44 1.34
N TYR A 70 -2.86 -1.72 1.86
CA TYR A 70 -3.27 -1.80 3.25
C TYR A 70 -4.77 -2.07 3.35
N ALA A 71 -5.15 -3.09 4.11
CA ALA A 71 -6.54 -3.47 4.35
C ALA A 71 -7.07 -2.80 5.62
N PHE A 72 -7.74 -1.66 5.47
CA PHE A 72 -8.38 -0.94 6.56
C PHE A 72 -9.61 -1.71 7.05
N LYS A 73 -9.66 -1.97 8.37
CA LYS A 73 -10.75 -2.68 9.03
C LYS A 73 -11.11 -1.95 10.32
N PHE A 74 -12.11 -1.08 10.26
CA PHE A 74 -12.54 -0.27 11.39
C PHE A 74 -14.06 -0.07 11.40
N TYR A 75 -14.59 0.45 12.51
CA TYR A 75 -15.98 0.89 12.59
C TYR A 75 -16.05 2.38 12.30
N SER A 76 -16.95 2.74 11.38
CA SER A 76 -17.30 4.11 11.05
C SER A 76 -17.89 4.83 12.26
N LYS A 77 -17.99 6.16 12.21
CA LYS A 77 -18.63 6.93 13.31
C LYS A 77 -20.11 6.56 13.51
N GLU A 78 -20.75 6.05 12.47
CA GLU A 78 -22.12 5.53 12.48
C GLU A 78 -22.21 4.05 12.89
N GLY A 79 -21.11 3.43 13.32
CA GLY A 79 -21.06 2.03 13.71
C GLY A 79 -21.07 1.03 12.54
N ARG A 80 -20.87 1.49 11.29
CA ARG A 80 -20.79 0.59 10.13
C ARG A 80 -19.40 -0.03 10.07
N LYS A 81 -19.34 -1.35 9.88
CA LYS A 81 -18.07 -2.05 9.65
C LYS A 81 -17.54 -1.70 8.26
N ILE A 82 -16.36 -1.09 8.21
CA ILE A 82 -15.67 -0.74 6.98
C ILE A 82 -14.53 -1.74 6.78
N ASN A 83 -14.48 -2.34 5.60
CA ASN A 83 -13.39 -3.20 5.14
C ASN A 83 -12.99 -2.76 3.73
N LYS A 84 -11.87 -2.04 3.61
CA LYS A 84 -11.46 -1.46 2.33
C LYS A 84 -9.96 -1.53 2.16
N ILE A 85 -9.53 -1.91 0.96
CA ILE A 85 -8.12 -1.93 0.60
C ILE A 85 -7.77 -0.58 -0.02
N ALA A 86 -6.73 0.07 0.50
CA ALA A 86 -6.15 1.27 -0.07
C ALA A 86 -4.79 0.98 -0.66
N PHE A 87 -4.47 1.67 -1.75
CA PHE A 87 -3.14 1.73 -2.32
C PHE A 87 -2.42 2.95 -1.76
N ILE A 88 -1.29 2.75 -1.11
CA ILE A 88 -0.45 3.83 -0.59
C ILE A 88 0.86 3.82 -1.39
N PHE A 89 1.18 4.96 -1.98
CA PHE A 89 2.45 5.17 -2.65
C PHE A 89 3.40 5.92 -1.73
N TRP A 90 4.42 5.20 -1.25
CA TRP A 90 5.46 5.73 -0.37
C TRP A 90 6.68 6.15 -1.20
N ILE A 91 7.11 7.40 -1.02
CA ILE A 91 8.40 7.90 -1.46
C ILE A 91 9.00 8.65 -0.28
N ASP A 92 10.23 8.38 0.12
CA ASP A 92 10.93 9.26 1.05
C ASP A 92 11.49 10.46 0.27
N GLU A 93 10.89 11.64 0.40
CA GLU A 93 11.30 12.82 -0.38
C GLU A 93 12.70 13.32 0.00
N ASP A 94 13.17 13.08 1.21
CA ASP A 94 14.46 13.57 1.66
C ASP A 94 15.60 12.58 1.33
N ASN A 95 15.32 11.28 1.42
CA ASN A 95 16.36 10.25 1.38
C ASN A 95 16.31 9.33 0.14
N ALA A 96 15.20 9.29 -0.61
CA ALA A 96 15.12 8.43 -1.79
C ALA A 96 16.02 8.94 -2.92
N LYS A 97 16.71 8.02 -3.59
CA LYS A 97 17.55 8.36 -4.74
C LYS A 97 16.66 8.90 -5.87
N MET A 98 17.09 10.01 -6.49
CA MET A 98 16.33 10.67 -7.58
C MET A 98 15.94 9.70 -8.71
N GLY A 99 16.84 8.79 -9.09
CA GLY A 99 16.58 7.77 -10.10
C GLY A 99 15.46 6.80 -9.69
N ASP A 100 15.38 6.44 -8.42
CA ASP A 100 14.35 5.54 -7.90
C ASP A 100 13.02 6.27 -7.80
N LYS A 101 12.99 7.51 -7.30
CA LYS A 101 11.78 8.36 -7.30
C LYS A 101 11.14 8.43 -8.70
N MET A 102 11.96 8.66 -9.72
CA MET A 102 11.51 8.77 -11.10
C MET A 102 10.92 7.45 -11.62
N ILE A 103 11.64 6.34 -11.46
CA ILE A 103 11.21 5.03 -11.97
C ILE A 103 9.93 4.57 -11.25
N TYR A 104 9.85 4.73 -9.93
CA TYR A 104 8.67 4.33 -9.17
C TYR A 104 7.45 5.21 -9.51
N SER A 105 7.64 6.52 -9.68
CA SER A 105 6.54 7.41 -10.07
C SER A 105 6.03 7.07 -11.47
N TYR A 106 6.92 6.74 -12.41
CA TYR A 106 6.56 6.36 -13.77
C TYR A 106 5.72 5.07 -13.81
N HIS A 107 6.11 4.04 -13.05
CA HIS A 107 5.42 2.74 -13.04
C HIS A 107 4.26 2.64 -12.03
N LYS A 108 3.96 3.71 -11.29
CA LYS A 108 2.82 3.76 -10.36
C LYS A 108 1.50 3.40 -11.05
N HIS A 109 1.31 3.89 -12.27
CA HIS A 109 0.09 3.63 -13.04
C HIS A 109 -0.03 2.16 -13.47
N ASP A 110 1.08 1.52 -13.83
CA ASP A 110 1.11 0.12 -14.23
C ASP A 110 0.77 -0.80 -13.05
N VAL A 111 1.31 -0.51 -11.87
CA VAL A 111 0.96 -1.22 -10.63
C VAL A 111 -0.51 -1.05 -10.29
N LYS A 112 -1.06 0.16 -10.40
CA LYS A 112 -2.50 0.39 -10.17
C LYS A 112 -3.39 -0.40 -11.11
N LYS A 113 -3.00 -0.63 -12.37
CA LYS A 113 -3.77 -1.46 -13.31
C LYS A 113 -3.89 -2.90 -12.84
N ALA A 114 -2.87 -3.42 -12.14
CA ALA A 114 -2.92 -4.75 -11.53
C ALA A 114 -3.94 -4.83 -10.37
N PHE A 115 -4.27 -3.69 -9.76
CA PHE A 115 -5.24 -3.57 -8.66
C PHE A 115 -6.63 -3.20 -9.19
N ASN A 116 -7.22 -4.08 -10.00
CA ASN A 116 -8.46 -3.79 -10.70
C ASN A 116 -9.61 -3.39 -9.74
N GLY A 117 -10.04 -2.14 -9.85
CA GLY A 117 -11.12 -1.56 -9.04
C GLY A 117 -10.68 -0.99 -7.68
N ILE A 118 -9.40 -0.69 -7.47
CA ILE A 118 -8.96 0.03 -6.28
C ILE A 118 -9.46 1.49 -6.29
N ALA A 119 -10.26 1.85 -5.28
CA ALA A 119 -10.94 3.15 -5.21
C ALA A 119 -10.23 4.16 -4.29
N VAL A 120 -9.46 3.66 -3.34
CA VAL A 120 -8.74 4.48 -2.35
C VAL A 120 -7.25 4.44 -2.67
N GLU A 121 -6.69 5.62 -2.86
CA GLU A 121 -5.29 5.83 -3.14
C GLU A 121 -4.78 6.98 -2.27
N PHE A 122 -3.59 6.79 -1.72
CA PHE A 122 -2.84 7.78 -0.96
C PHE A 122 -1.43 7.90 -1.52
N GLN A 123 -0.85 9.09 -1.36
CA GLN A 123 0.57 9.32 -1.57
C GLN A 123 1.15 9.90 -0.29
N ALA A 124 2.27 9.32 0.15
CA ALA A 124 3.01 9.76 1.32
C ALA A 124 4.46 10.02 0.92
N ASN A 125 4.93 11.23 1.24
CA ASN A 125 6.27 11.67 0.92
C ASN A 125 7.16 11.76 2.18
N THR A 126 6.52 11.76 3.36
CA THR A 126 7.13 11.81 4.69
C THR A 126 6.43 10.87 5.66
N MET A 127 7.10 10.47 6.74
CA MET A 127 6.51 9.58 7.76
C MET A 127 5.29 10.18 8.47
N ALA A 128 5.14 11.51 8.43
CA ALA A 128 3.99 12.23 8.95
C ALA A 128 2.77 12.11 8.03
N ASP A 129 2.95 11.97 6.71
CA ASP A 129 1.86 11.78 5.75
C ASP A 129 1.18 10.43 5.91
N LEU A 130 1.91 9.44 6.45
CA LEU A 130 1.38 8.13 6.83
C LEU A 130 0.64 8.24 8.17
N ASP A 131 -0.46 8.97 8.17
CA ASP A 131 -1.32 9.12 9.34
C ASP A 131 -2.57 8.24 9.24
N TYR A 132 -2.73 7.36 10.23
CA TYR A 132 -3.81 6.39 10.27
C TYR A 132 -5.19 7.05 10.41
N GLU A 133 -5.29 8.10 11.23
CA GLU A 133 -6.57 8.79 11.48
C GLU A 133 -7.05 9.54 10.23
N THR A 134 -6.14 10.24 9.56
CA THR A 134 -6.42 10.91 8.29
C THR A 134 -6.85 9.89 7.22
N TYR A 135 -6.14 8.76 7.10
CA TYR A 135 -6.44 7.76 6.07
C TYR A 135 -7.76 7.06 6.33
N THR A 136 -8.08 6.73 7.57
CA THR A 136 -9.38 6.12 7.91
C THR A 136 -10.55 7.05 7.61
N ALA A 137 -10.43 8.35 7.89
CA ALA A 137 -11.46 9.33 7.54
C ALA A 137 -11.71 9.41 6.01
N GLU A 138 -10.65 9.37 5.21
CA GLU A 138 -10.76 9.35 3.74
C GLU A 138 -11.30 8.02 3.20
N VAL A 139 -10.91 6.90 3.82
CA VAL A 139 -11.47 5.58 3.50
C VAL A 139 -12.97 5.55 3.80
N GLU A 140 -13.41 6.13 4.91
CA GLU A 140 -14.82 6.21 5.32
C GLU A 140 -15.66 7.00 4.32
N LYS A 141 -15.17 8.15 3.83
CA LYS A 141 -15.86 8.93 2.78
C LYS A 141 -16.06 8.16 1.48
N LYS A 142 -15.14 7.24 1.19
CA LYS A 142 -15.17 6.41 -0.03
C LYS A 142 -15.84 5.07 0.20
N ALA A 143 -16.20 4.69 1.44
CA ALA A 143 -16.76 3.40 1.82
C ALA A 143 -18.19 3.23 1.33
#